data_AF-A0A061BT43-F1
#
_entry.id   AF-A0A061BT43-F1
#
_cell.length_a   1.000
_cell.length_b   1.000
_cell.length_c   1.000
_cell.angle_alpha   90.00
_cell.angle_beta   90.00
_cell.angle_gamma   90.00
#
_symmetry.space_group_name_H-M   'P 1'
#
loop_
_entity.id
_entity.type
_entity.pdbx_description
1 polymer ?
#
loop_
_entity_poly.entity_id
_entity_poly.type
_entity_poly.pdbx_seq_one_letter_code
_entity_poly.pdbx_strand_id
1 'polypeptide(L)'
;MTSINLNNNLRALKDIDSKLISLGHLAGQLGGFVGQSESVKKAVVNAIKAYFDNNPSLKNDLKDVYSSHVTKLSVSDKSADQADDTVKISELSQLVSKEIAKISAEIEHLEKHNNLYNHSPPSLSPSADSAKLQSKLEALKKVKELCGFYENSNNQQNEPKNLLDNLCDGLETFLGFNPSSKGYTGQGIVYSDLDRLCDGVMGFLSGVLGAVKNTQTYNVGKNTLQNLVSNEINNHLCSGHEGFKRLFEKLPKEIEKYNRDVKKQNDDITAKINNLEMQLNTMNDKVSKVLENDAVSGTTKKSVQAVTYSEEHVEYAVINIRQYLRDCQYNADRFNEAFDLEQRLDMQTAVNDLNSKLRNDVLVATKAVKHETQRLEQLAQKEWDDYKYMKRTVRATMESLKLSVNGEVKYQVDELVKKLKEKVTEMKNNLEPIRDNLGEYI
;
A
#
# COMPACT_ATOMS: atom_id res chain seq x y z
N MET A 1 -11.78 -5.65 23.06
CA MET A 1 -10.45 -5.03 23.24
C MET A 1 -9.81 -5.30 24.60
N THR A 2 -10.53 -5.80 25.60
CA THR A 2 -10.05 -5.97 26.99
C THR A 2 -9.28 -7.26 27.26
N SER A 3 -9.61 -8.40 26.64
CA SER A 3 -8.97 -9.70 26.96
C SER A 3 -7.53 -9.86 26.43
N ILE A 4 -7.14 -9.20 25.34
CA ILE A 4 -5.79 -9.32 24.76
C ILE A 4 -4.76 -8.54 25.59
N ASN A 5 -5.12 -7.33 26.04
CA ASN A 5 -4.27 -6.55 26.96
C ASN A 5 -4.10 -7.26 28.31
N LEU A 6 -5.15 -7.93 28.80
CA LEU A 6 -5.05 -8.72 30.02
C LEU A 6 -4.03 -9.86 29.87
N ASN A 7 -4.06 -10.57 28.74
CA ASN A 7 -3.20 -11.71 28.48
C ASN A 7 -1.72 -11.31 28.29
N ASN A 8 -1.48 -10.17 27.64
CA ASN A 8 -0.12 -9.60 27.50
C ASN A 8 0.44 -9.13 28.83
N ASN A 9 -0.37 -8.47 29.67
CA ASN A 9 0.04 -8.06 31.02
C ASN A 9 0.28 -9.28 31.93
N LEU A 10 -0.52 -10.33 31.80
CA LEU A 10 -0.32 -11.62 32.51
C LEU A 10 0.96 -12.33 32.06
N ARG A 11 1.30 -12.28 30.77
CA ARG A 11 2.54 -12.86 30.23
C ARG A 11 3.76 -12.05 30.68
N ALA A 12 3.66 -10.72 30.71
CA ALA A 12 4.70 -9.83 31.23
C ALA A 12 4.91 -10.00 32.74
N LEU A 13 3.84 -10.17 33.54
CA LEU A 13 3.96 -10.46 34.97
C LEU A 13 4.66 -11.81 35.22
N LYS A 14 4.26 -12.86 34.49
CA LYS A 14 4.88 -14.18 34.58
C LYS A 14 6.37 -14.16 34.17
N ASP A 15 6.71 -13.33 33.19
CA ASP A 15 8.10 -13.13 32.74
C ASP A 15 8.94 -12.40 33.81
N ILE A 16 8.38 -11.39 34.47
CA ILE A 16 9.03 -10.69 35.60
C ILE A 16 9.23 -11.61 36.80
N ASP A 17 8.22 -12.39 37.18
CA ASP A 17 8.32 -13.36 38.27
C ASP A 17 9.38 -14.44 37.99
N SER A 18 9.43 -14.94 36.75
CA SER A 18 10.46 -15.89 36.30
C SER A 18 11.86 -15.29 36.40
N LYS A 19 12.05 -14.06 35.91
CA LYS A 19 13.34 -13.35 35.95
C LYS A 19 13.81 -13.07 37.38
N LEU A 20 12.91 -12.71 38.29
CA LEU A 20 13.23 -12.52 39.71
C LEU A 20 13.67 -13.81 40.41
N ILE A 21 13.04 -14.93 40.06
CA ILE A 21 13.42 -16.24 40.59
C ILE A 21 14.78 -16.65 40.05
N SER A 22 15.05 -16.48 38.75
CA SER A 22 16.36 -16.74 38.17
C SER A 22 17.46 -15.88 38.80
N LEU A 23 17.17 -14.60 39.10
CA LEU A 23 18.06 -13.71 39.85
C LEU A 23 18.31 -14.21 41.27
N GLY A 24 17.28 -14.67 41.97
CA GLY A 24 17.39 -15.24 43.31
C GLY A 24 18.16 -16.55 43.35
N HIS A 25 17.96 -17.41 42.35
CA HIS A 25 18.72 -18.66 42.17
C HIS A 25 20.21 -18.38 41.94
N LEU A 26 20.52 -17.45 41.02
CA LEU A 26 21.89 -17.00 40.76
C LEU A 26 22.53 -16.37 42.01
N ALA A 27 21.79 -15.51 42.73
CA ALA A 27 22.26 -14.91 43.98
C ALA A 27 22.51 -15.97 45.07
N GLY A 28 21.68 -17.00 45.13
CA GLY A 28 21.83 -18.15 46.02
C GLY A 28 23.08 -18.99 45.73
N GLN A 29 23.30 -19.31 44.46
CA GLN A 29 24.49 -20.03 44.00
C GLN A 29 25.77 -19.21 44.24
N LEU A 30 25.72 -17.89 44.00
CA LEU A 30 26.78 -16.96 44.38
C LEU A 30 26.96 -16.86 45.90
N GLY A 31 25.93 -17.12 46.69
CA GLY A 31 26.02 -17.20 48.14
C GLY A 31 26.76 -18.42 48.68
N GLY A 32 26.57 -19.57 48.05
CA GLY A 32 27.43 -20.73 48.28
C GLY A 32 28.90 -20.48 47.89
N PHE A 33 29.15 -19.57 46.94
CA PHE A 33 30.48 -19.20 46.42
C PHE A 33 31.27 -18.28 47.38
N VAL A 34 30.68 -17.16 47.84
CA VAL A 34 31.41 -16.12 48.64
C VAL A 34 31.28 -16.34 50.16
N GLY A 35 30.48 -17.32 50.60
CA GLY A 35 30.03 -17.41 52.00
C GLY A 35 29.08 -16.25 52.34
N GLN A 36 28.97 -15.88 53.63
CA GLN A 36 28.16 -14.74 54.10
C GLN A 36 28.75 -13.38 53.68
N SER A 37 28.91 -13.14 52.38
CA SER A 37 29.22 -11.81 51.89
C SER A 37 27.98 -10.92 51.96
N GLU A 38 28.16 -9.69 52.41
CA GLU A 38 27.06 -8.73 52.52
C GLU A 38 26.40 -8.47 51.15
N SER A 39 27.15 -8.64 50.05
CA SER A 39 26.65 -8.50 48.68
C SER A 39 25.65 -9.61 48.29
N VAL A 40 25.96 -10.87 48.62
CA VAL A 40 25.03 -12.01 48.42
C VAL A 40 23.79 -11.83 49.29
N LYS A 41 24.00 -11.50 50.57
CA LYS A 41 22.91 -11.25 51.52
C LYS A 41 21.97 -10.17 51.03
N LYS A 42 22.50 -9.03 50.58
CA LYS A 42 21.75 -7.91 49.98
C LYS A 42 21.01 -8.33 48.71
N ALA A 43 21.61 -9.18 47.86
CA ALA A 43 20.97 -9.68 46.65
C ALA A 43 19.77 -10.59 46.95
N VAL A 44 19.91 -11.55 47.87
CA VAL A 44 18.81 -12.46 48.27
C VAL A 44 17.69 -11.67 48.96
N VAL A 45 18.02 -10.76 49.87
CA VAL A 45 17.04 -9.88 50.53
C VAL A 45 16.27 -9.04 49.51
N ASN A 46 16.95 -8.46 48.52
CA ASN A 46 16.32 -7.68 47.47
C ASN A 46 15.45 -8.54 46.54
N ALA A 47 15.87 -9.76 46.23
CA ALA A 47 15.07 -10.71 45.45
C ALA A 47 13.77 -11.08 46.18
N ILE A 48 13.84 -11.36 47.48
CA ILE A 48 12.67 -11.64 48.33
C ILE A 48 11.73 -10.42 48.35
N LYS A 49 12.26 -9.21 48.61
CA LYS A 49 11.46 -7.97 48.60
C LYS A 49 10.75 -7.74 47.27
N ALA A 50 11.50 -7.82 46.17
CA ALA A 50 10.95 -7.64 44.83
C ALA A 50 9.86 -8.68 44.49
N TYR A 51 10.04 -9.94 44.91
CA TYR A 51 9.05 -10.99 44.71
C TYR A 51 7.74 -10.70 45.44
N PHE A 52 7.81 -10.27 46.71
CA PHE A 52 6.62 -9.86 47.47
C PHE A 52 5.97 -8.58 46.91
N ASP A 53 6.75 -7.62 46.43
CA ASP A 53 6.23 -6.38 45.84
C ASP A 53 5.45 -6.63 44.54
N ASN A 54 5.90 -7.60 43.74
CA ASN A 54 5.22 -8.03 42.52
C ASN A 54 4.03 -8.97 42.75
N ASN A 55 3.87 -9.48 43.98
CA ASN A 55 2.76 -10.34 44.39
C ASN A 55 1.92 -9.66 45.49
N PRO A 56 1.13 -8.61 45.16
CA PRO A 56 0.43 -7.78 46.15
C PRO A 56 -0.62 -8.54 46.97
N SER A 57 -1.19 -9.62 46.42
CA SER A 57 -2.07 -10.53 47.17
C SER A 57 -1.34 -11.23 48.32
N LEU A 58 -0.12 -11.70 48.06
CA LEU A 58 0.75 -12.32 49.07
C LEU A 58 1.18 -11.29 50.13
N LYS A 59 1.55 -10.09 49.69
CA LYS A 59 1.96 -8.96 50.55
C LYS A 59 0.86 -8.51 51.51
N ASN A 60 -0.39 -8.49 51.07
CA ASN A 60 -1.54 -8.09 51.88
C ASN A 60 -2.00 -9.20 52.84
N ASP A 61 -2.06 -10.45 52.37
CA ASP A 61 -2.52 -11.58 53.18
C ASP A 61 -1.50 -12.00 54.26
N LEU A 62 -0.21 -11.80 54.01
CA LEU A 62 0.88 -12.04 54.96
C LEU A 62 1.45 -10.73 55.52
N LYS A 63 0.65 -9.67 55.59
CA LYS A 63 1.11 -8.34 56.02
C LYS A 63 1.83 -8.36 57.37
N ASP A 64 1.39 -9.19 58.31
CA ASP A 64 2.03 -9.33 59.62
C ASP A 64 3.41 -9.99 59.53
N VAL A 65 3.60 -10.93 58.61
CA VAL A 65 4.88 -11.64 58.37
C VAL A 65 5.83 -10.77 57.54
N TYR A 66 5.33 -10.18 56.45
CA TYR A 66 6.07 -9.27 55.58
C TYR A 66 6.50 -7.98 56.32
N SER A 67 5.59 -7.32 57.05
CA SER A 67 5.86 -6.02 57.69
C SER A 67 6.62 -6.11 59.01
N SER A 68 6.78 -7.30 59.60
CA SER A 68 7.55 -7.47 60.83
C SER A 68 8.94 -8.04 60.59
N HIS A 69 9.14 -8.84 59.53
CA HIS A 69 10.42 -9.48 59.22
C HIS A 69 11.03 -8.90 57.94
N VAL A 70 10.30 -8.83 56.81
CA VAL A 70 10.85 -8.41 55.51
C VAL A 70 11.13 -6.90 55.42
N THR A 71 10.31 -6.04 56.01
CA THR A 71 10.57 -4.59 56.13
C THR A 71 11.65 -4.25 57.16
N LYS A 72 11.90 -5.14 58.14
CA LYS A 72 12.99 -5.03 59.12
C LYS A 72 14.31 -5.63 58.62
N LEU A 73 14.31 -6.31 57.47
CA LEU A 73 15.54 -6.62 56.72
C LEU A 73 16.09 -5.30 56.17
N SER A 74 16.83 -4.55 56.98
CA SER A 74 17.43 -3.28 56.58
C SER A 74 18.69 -3.54 55.74
N VAL A 75 18.76 -2.89 54.58
CA VAL A 75 19.99 -2.77 53.80
C VAL A 75 20.80 -1.64 54.43
N SER A 76 21.58 -1.95 55.47
CA SER A 76 22.48 -0.95 56.06
C SER A 76 23.78 -0.92 55.27
N ASP A 77 24.25 0.26 54.84
CA ASP A 77 25.56 0.41 54.18
C ASP A 77 26.74 0.42 55.18
N LYS A 78 26.53 -0.07 56.40
CA LYS A 78 27.57 -0.10 57.44
C LYS A 78 28.20 -1.50 57.54
N SER A 79 29.53 -1.47 57.59
CA SER A 79 30.42 -2.63 57.63
C SER A 79 30.11 -3.61 58.77
N ALA A 80 30.29 -4.89 58.44
CA ALA A 80 30.72 -6.01 59.29
C ALA A 80 30.40 -5.89 60.79
N ASP A 81 29.34 -6.61 61.21
CA ASP A 81 29.17 -7.30 62.52
C ASP A 81 27.72 -7.25 63.00
N GLN A 82 26.79 -7.84 62.25
CA GLN A 82 25.48 -8.21 62.82
C GLN A 82 25.02 -9.59 62.31
N ALA A 83 25.13 -10.58 63.18
CA ALA A 83 24.49 -11.91 63.08
C ALA A 83 22.95 -11.85 63.09
N ASP A 84 22.36 -10.65 63.20
CA ASP A 84 20.96 -10.39 63.45
C ASP A 84 20.04 -10.72 62.25
N ASP A 85 20.51 -10.56 61.01
CA ASP A 85 19.66 -10.77 59.83
C ASP A 85 19.63 -12.22 59.32
N THR A 86 20.68 -13.01 59.58
CA THR A 86 20.70 -14.45 59.27
C THR A 86 19.66 -15.20 60.09
N VAL A 87 19.55 -14.83 61.37
CA VAL A 87 18.50 -15.31 62.27
C VAL A 87 17.11 -14.94 61.69
N LYS A 88 16.92 -13.70 61.22
CA LYS A 88 15.65 -13.26 60.61
C LYS A 88 15.27 -13.99 59.31
N ILE A 89 16.23 -14.31 58.44
CA ILE A 89 15.95 -15.11 57.22
C ILE A 89 15.54 -16.54 57.61
N SER A 90 16.19 -17.13 58.62
CA SER A 90 15.82 -18.45 59.11
C SER A 90 14.47 -18.47 59.83
N GLU A 91 14.14 -17.42 60.57
CA GLU A 91 12.81 -17.22 61.17
C GLU A 91 11.73 -17.06 60.09
N LEU A 92 12.01 -16.30 59.04
CA LEU A 92 11.13 -16.16 57.87
C LEU A 92 10.92 -17.51 57.18
N SER A 93 11.98 -18.29 56.95
CA SER A 93 11.93 -19.64 56.36
C SER A 93 11.05 -20.60 57.18
N GLN A 94 11.20 -20.59 58.50
CA GLN A 94 10.39 -21.40 59.42
C GLN A 94 8.91 -20.99 59.42
N LEU A 95 8.61 -19.69 59.39
CA LEU A 95 7.23 -19.19 59.35
C LEU A 95 6.57 -19.47 58.00
N VAL A 96 7.27 -19.25 56.89
CA VAL A 96 6.79 -19.59 55.55
C VAL A 96 6.53 -21.10 55.46
N SER A 97 7.38 -21.94 56.06
CA SER A 97 7.17 -23.39 56.14
C SER A 97 5.91 -23.77 56.93
N LYS A 98 5.64 -23.10 58.06
CA LYS A 98 4.40 -23.31 58.84
C LYS A 98 3.17 -22.90 58.04
N GLU A 99 3.24 -21.81 57.29
CA GLU A 99 2.12 -21.32 56.50
C GLU A 99 1.85 -22.18 55.26
N ILE A 100 2.90 -22.68 54.60
CA ILE A 100 2.79 -23.72 53.56
C ILE A 100 2.05 -24.94 54.13
N ALA A 101 2.44 -25.43 55.30
CA ALA A 101 1.80 -26.60 55.91
C ALA A 101 0.31 -26.38 56.22
N LYS A 102 -0.06 -25.20 56.71
CA LYS A 102 -1.47 -24.83 56.95
C LYS A 102 -2.27 -24.78 55.64
N ILE A 103 -1.78 -24.07 54.64
CA ILE A 103 -2.46 -23.92 53.35
C ILE A 103 -2.57 -25.27 52.63
N SER A 104 -1.53 -26.10 52.68
CA SER A 104 -1.58 -27.45 52.13
C SER A 104 -2.63 -28.33 52.85
N ALA A 105 -2.71 -28.26 54.19
CA ALA A 105 -3.75 -28.97 54.94
C ALA A 105 -5.16 -28.45 54.65
N GLU A 106 -5.32 -27.15 54.43
CA GLU A 106 -6.58 -26.52 54.04
C GLU A 106 -7.03 -26.94 52.63
N ILE A 107 -6.08 -26.99 51.68
CA ILE A 107 -6.33 -27.54 50.33
C ILE A 107 -6.74 -29.01 50.43
N GLU A 108 -6.03 -29.83 51.21
CA GLU A 108 -6.33 -31.25 51.38
C GLU A 108 -7.69 -31.47 52.06
N HIS A 109 -8.06 -30.63 53.02
CA HIS A 109 -9.37 -30.65 53.68
C HIS A 109 -10.50 -30.25 52.70
N LEU A 110 -10.29 -29.22 51.88
CA LEU A 110 -11.24 -28.81 50.84
C LEU A 110 -11.41 -29.88 49.75
N GLU A 111 -10.32 -30.55 49.35
CA GLU A 111 -10.34 -31.68 48.41
C GLU A 111 -11.05 -32.91 49.01
N LYS A 112 -10.88 -33.20 50.30
CA LYS A 112 -11.61 -34.27 51.01
C LYS A 112 -13.09 -33.94 51.20
N HIS A 113 -13.43 -32.69 51.52
CA HIS A 113 -14.82 -32.26 51.71
C HIS A 113 -15.62 -32.28 50.39
N ASN A 114 -14.96 -31.99 49.27
CA ASN A 114 -15.53 -32.18 47.93
C ASN A 114 -15.75 -33.66 47.56
N ASN A 115 -14.97 -34.58 48.13
CA ASN A 115 -15.14 -36.02 47.91
C ASN A 115 -16.20 -36.68 48.81
N LEU A 116 -16.52 -36.09 49.98
CA LEU A 116 -17.49 -36.65 50.96
C LEU A 116 -18.96 -36.29 50.66
N TYR A 117 -19.22 -35.24 49.86
CA TYR A 117 -20.56 -34.78 49.46
C TYR A 117 -20.90 -35.11 47.99
N ASN A 118 -20.50 -36.28 47.50
CA ASN A 118 -20.81 -36.72 46.13
C ASN A 118 -22.22 -37.33 46.02
N HIS A 119 -23.27 -36.53 46.23
CA HIS A 119 -24.62 -36.78 45.70
C HIS A 119 -25.22 -35.49 45.10
N SER A 120 -24.53 -34.89 44.12
CA SER A 120 -25.14 -34.04 43.08
C SER A 120 -24.11 -33.75 41.96
N PRO A 121 -24.58 -33.48 40.72
CA PRO A 121 -23.80 -33.69 39.49
C PRO A 121 -22.59 -32.75 39.36
N PRO A 122 -21.59 -33.13 38.55
CA PRO A 122 -20.30 -32.45 38.49
C PRO A 122 -20.45 -31.07 37.84
N SER A 123 -20.49 -30.02 38.65
CA SER A 123 -20.32 -28.66 38.16
C SER A 123 -18.83 -28.33 38.05
N LEU A 124 -18.51 -27.65 36.96
CA LEU A 124 -17.18 -27.30 36.53
C LEU A 124 -16.48 -26.35 37.50
N SER A 125 -15.15 -26.51 37.55
CA SER A 125 -14.13 -25.56 38.03
C SER A 125 -13.78 -25.66 39.52
N PRO A 126 -12.48 -25.70 39.89
CA PRO A 126 -12.10 -25.42 41.28
C PRO A 126 -12.67 -24.05 41.66
N SER A 127 -13.31 -23.95 42.84
CA SER A 127 -13.77 -22.67 43.38
C SER A 127 -12.66 -21.62 43.21
N ALA A 128 -13.01 -20.37 42.91
CA ALA A 128 -12.06 -19.26 42.80
C ALA A 128 -11.12 -19.20 44.03
N ASP A 129 -11.58 -19.69 45.18
CA ASP A 129 -10.81 -19.81 46.41
C ASP A 129 -9.69 -20.87 46.33
N SER A 130 -9.91 -22.01 45.67
CA SER A 130 -8.92 -23.08 45.51
C SER A 130 -7.79 -22.69 44.55
N ALA A 131 -8.10 -22.06 43.41
CA ALA A 131 -7.09 -21.57 42.47
C ALA A 131 -6.24 -20.43 43.08
N LYS A 132 -6.86 -19.58 43.91
CA LYS A 132 -6.18 -18.54 44.68
C LYS A 132 -5.26 -19.13 45.76
N LEU A 133 -5.72 -20.16 46.48
CA LEU A 133 -4.92 -20.89 47.47
C LEU A 133 -3.74 -21.64 46.82
N GLN A 134 -3.93 -22.26 45.65
CA GLN A 134 -2.84 -22.91 44.91
C GLN A 134 -1.81 -21.90 44.40
N SER A 135 -2.25 -20.77 43.85
CA SER A 135 -1.33 -19.69 43.43
C SER A 135 -0.54 -19.13 44.61
N LYS A 136 -1.18 -19.00 45.78
CA LYS A 136 -0.55 -18.59 47.04
C LYS A 136 0.46 -19.63 47.53
N LEU A 137 0.12 -20.92 47.46
CA LEU A 137 1.00 -22.02 47.83
C LEU A 137 2.27 -22.03 46.96
N GLU A 138 2.13 -21.90 45.64
CA GLU A 138 3.26 -21.84 44.72
C GLU A 138 4.16 -20.62 44.95
N ALA A 139 3.57 -19.46 45.25
CA ALA A 139 4.34 -18.27 45.62
C ALA A 139 5.11 -18.45 46.95
N LEU A 140 4.50 -19.06 47.96
CA LEU A 140 5.17 -19.33 49.25
C LEU A 140 6.28 -20.36 49.12
N LYS A 141 6.10 -21.41 48.29
CA LYS A 141 7.15 -22.38 47.98
C LYS A 141 8.38 -21.70 47.37
N LYS A 142 8.18 -20.75 46.45
CA LYS A 142 9.26 -19.96 45.84
C LYS A 142 9.98 -19.06 46.84
N VAL A 143 9.25 -18.42 47.76
CA VAL A 143 9.86 -17.65 48.86
C VAL A 143 10.69 -18.56 49.78
N LYS A 144 10.20 -19.77 50.10
CA LYS A 144 10.93 -20.75 50.88
C LYS A 144 12.21 -21.21 50.19
N GLU A 145 12.15 -21.43 48.88
CA GLU A 145 13.30 -21.76 48.05
C GLU A 145 14.36 -20.64 48.09
N LEU A 146 13.93 -19.38 47.95
CA LEU A 146 14.80 -18.20 48.10
C LEU A 146 15.46 -18.11 49.48
N CYS A 147 14.74 -18.45 50.55
CA CYS A 147 15.30 -18.48 51.91
C CYS A 147 16.31 -19.64 52.07
N GLY A 148 16.00 -20.81 51.52
CA GLY A 148 16.86 -22.00 51.58
C GLY A 148 18.22 -21.81 50.89
N PHE A 149 18.28 -21.00 49.83
CA PHE A 149 19.55 -20.64 49.18
C PHE A 149 20.51 -19.90 50.12
N TYR A 150 19.98 -19.11 51.05
CA TYR A 150 20.80 -18.42 52.05
C TYR A 150 21.20 -19.35 53.19
N GLU A 151 20.29 -20.21 53.67
CA GLU A 151 20.56 -21.16 54.76
C GLU A 151 21.62 -22.21 54.40
N ASN A 152 21.63 -22.67 53.15
CA ASN A 152 22.56 -23.69 52.65
C ASN A 152 23.98 -23.17 52.37
N SER A 153 24.19 -21.84 52.37
CA SER A 153 25.52 -21.23 52.19
C SER A 153 26.51 -21.53 53.34
N ASN A 154 26.03 -22.07 54.48
CA ASN A 154 26.83 -22.35 55.66
C ASN A 154 27.55 -23.71 55.67
N ASN A 155 27.29 -24.62 54.71
CA ASN A 155 27.63 -26.04 54.87
C ASN A 155 28.55 -26.67 53.78
N GLN A 156 29.23 -25.90 52.93
CA GLN A 156 30.10 -26.49 51.90
C GLN A 156 31.58 -26.19 52.09
N GLN A 157 32.36 -27.27 52.25
CA GLN A 157 33.80 -27.28 52.05
C GLN A 157 34.04 -27.09 50.54
N ASN A 158 34.40 -25.88 50.12
CA ASN A 158 34.41 -25.50 48.71
C ASN A 158 35.66 -26.05 47.99
N GLU A 159 35.50 -27.09 47.17
CA GLU A 159 36.46 -27.42 46.11
C GLU A 159 36.32 -26.42 44.93
N PRO A 160 37.42 -25.87 44.38
CA PRO A 160 37.39 -24.88 43.29
C PRO A 160 36.66 -25.31 42.01
N LYS A 161 36.48 -26.62 41.79
CA LYS A 161 35.78 -27.15 40.62
C LYS A 161 34.26 -26.98 40.76
N ASN A 162 33.71 -27.38 41.90
CA ASN A 162 32.27 -27.22 42.20
C ASN A 162 31.87 -25.74 42.21
N LEU A 163 32.82 -24.86 42.52
CA LEU A 163 32.66 -23.41 42.45
C LEU A 163 32.37 -22.91 41.03
N LEU A 164 33.17 -23.36 40.06
CA LEU A 164 33.02 -22.97 38.66
C LEU A 164 31.78 -23.62 38.05
N ASP A 165 31.50 -24.87 38.39
CA ASP A 165 30.33 -25.60 37.89
C ASP A 165 29.02 -24.90 38.35
N ASN A 166 28.90 -24.55 39.63
CA ASN A 166 27.71 -23.85 40.15
C ASN A 166 27.54 -22.43 39.58
N LEU A 167 28.63 -21.70 39.33
CA LEU A 167 28.59 -20.39 38.70
C LEU A 167 28.13 -20.49 37.24
N CYS A 168 28.68 -21.45 36.50
CA CYS A 168 28.28 -21.74 35.12
C CYS A 168 26.80 -22.14 35.06
N ASP A 169 26.36 -23.09 35.88
CA ASP A 169 24.96 -23.54 35.92
C ASP A 169 23.99 -22.39 36.24
N GLY A 170 24.39 -21.51 37.17
CA GLY A 170 23.61 -20.32 37.51
C GLY A 170 23.53 -19.30 36.40
N LEU A 171 24.64 -19.04 35.71
CA LEU A 171 24.68 -18.17 34.55
C LEU A 171 23.89 -18.76 33.37
N GLU A 172 24.01 -20.06 33.12
CA GLU A 172 23.24 -20.74 32.09
C GLU A 172 21.75 -20.64 32.37
N THR A 173 21.31 -20.92 33.60
CA THR A 173 19.90 -20.79 34.01
C THR A 173 19.42 -19.33 33.90
N PHE A 174 20.21 -18.37 34.36
CA PHE A 174 19.88 -16.95 34.32
C PHE A 174 19.75 -16.43 32.89
N LEU A 175 20.66 -16.83 32.02
CA LEU A 175 20.62 -16.50 30.60
C LEU A 175 19.57 -17.33 29.84
N GLY A 176 19.11 -18.45 30.41
CA GLY A 176 18.19 -19.39 29.77
C GLY A 176 18.88 -20.28 28.74
N PHE A 177 20.18 -20.52 28.90
CA PHE A 177 20.97 -21.42 28.07
C PHE A 177 20.68 -22.88 28.43
N ASN A 178 20.52 -23.72 27.40
CA ASN A 178 20.39 -25.16 27.54
C ASN A 178 21.63 -25.84 26.94
N PRO A 179 22.48 -26.48 27.76
CA PRO A 179 23.69 -27.17 27.31
C PRO A 179 23.43 -28.27 26.28
N SER A 180 22.28 -28.95 26.38
CA SER A 180 21.94 -30.09 25.50
C SER A 180 21.62 -29.63 24.08
N SER A 181 20.92 -28.49 23.95
CA SER A 181 20.62 -27.89 22.64
C SER A 181 21.68 -26.90 22.17
N LYS A 182 22.66 -26.54 23.02
CA LYS A 182 23.65 -25.49 22.80
C LYS A 182 23.02 -24.16 22.35
N GLY A 183 21.87 -23.84 22.92
CA GLY A 183 21.04 -22.69 22.52
C GLY A 183 20.21 -22.17 23.69
N TYR A 184 19.49 -21.07 23.48
CA TYR A 184 18.71 -20.43 24.54
C TYR A 184 17.23 -20.80 24.46
N THR A 185 16.67 -21.27 25.57
CA THR A 185 15.28 -21.70 25.70
C THR A 185 14.29 -20.53 25.68
N GLY A 186 14.76 -19.30 25.90
CA GLY A 186 13.94 -18.11 26.06
C GLY A 186 13.25 -18.00 27.43
N GLN A 187 13.57 -18.88 28.39
CA GLN A 187 13.06 -18.83 29.77
C GLN A 187 13.91 -17.93 30.69
N GLY A 188 15.14 -17.60 30.29
CA GLY A 188 16.03 -16.68 31.02
C GLY A 188 15.95 -15.24 30.50
N ILE A 189 16.96 -14.43 30.79
CA ILE A 189 16.99 -13.02 30.37
C ILE A 189 17.28 -12.83 28.87
N VAL A 190 17.80 -13.86 28.19
CA VAL A 190 18.12 -13.81 26.77
C VAL A 190 16.89 -14.26 25.97
N TYR A 191 16.54 -13.48 24.93
CA TYR A 191 15.50 -13.85 23.97
C TYR A 191 15.82 -15.19 23.28
N SER A 192 14.80 -15.98 22.99
CA SER A 192 14.97 -17.28 22.34
C SER A 192 15.69 -17.13 20.98
N ASP A 193 16.38 -18.19 20.55
CA ASP A 193 17.01 -18.21 19.22
C ASP A 193 15.96 -17.98 18.10
N LEU A 194 14.72 -18.43 18.32
CA LEU A 194 13.61 -18.25 17.40
C LEU A 194 13.14 -16.80 17.33
N ASP A 195 13.06 -16.09 18.46
CA ASP A 195 12.70 -14.67 18.49
C ASP A 195 13.76 -13.82 17.79
N ARG A 196 15.04 -14.13 18.01
CA ARG A 196 16.17 -13.48 17.30
C ARG A 196 16.12 -13.74 15.80
N LEU A 197 15.73 -14.94 15.38
CA LEU A 197 15.51 -15.24 13.96
C LEU A 197 14.33 -14.43 13.40
N CYS A 198 13.21 -14.34 14.11
CA CYS A 198 12.07 -13.51 13.72
C CYS A 198 12.47 -12.04 13.54
N ASP A 199 13.25 -11.48 14.47
CA ASP A 199 13.77 -10.12 14.36
C ASP A 199 14.74 -9.98 13.18
N GLY A 200 15.60 -10.97 12.94
CA GLY A 200 16.49 -11.03 11.78
C GLY A 200 15.73 -11.01 10.44
N VAL A 201 14.65 -11.78 10.33
CA VAL A 201 13.77 -11.79 9.15
C VAL A 201 13.05 -10.45 8.99
N MET A 202 12.52 -9.86 10.07
CA MET A 202 11.91 -8.53 10.01
C MET A 202 12.91 -7.46 9.59
N GLY A 203 14.14 -7.51 10.09
CA GLY A 203 15.24 -6.63 9.69
C GLY A 203 15.61 -6.78 8.22
N PHE A 204 15.71 -8.02 7.73
CA PHE A 204 15.90 -8.31 6.32
C PHE A 204 14.78 -7.72 5.45
N LEU A 205 13.51 -7.95 5.82
CA LEU A 205 12.35 -7.42 5.11
C LEU A 205 12.33 -5.89 5.12
N SER A 206 12.65 -5.26 6.25
CA SER A 206 12.79 -3.79 6.35
C SER A 206 13.84 -3.27 5.36
N GLY A 207 15.01 -3.94 5.31
CA GLY A 207 16.09 -3.59 4.40
C GLY A 207 15.69 -3.73 2.93
N VAL A 208 15.08 -4.85 2.53
CA VAL A 208 14.63 -5.09 1.15
C VAL A 208 13.55 -4.08 0.75
N LEU A 209 12.51 -3.90 1.57
CA LEU A 209 11.40 -2.99 1.26
C LEU A 209 11.85 -1.52 1.30
N GLY A 210 12.76 -1.16 2.21
CA GLY A 210 13.40 0.14 2.25
C GLY A 210 14.24 0.41 1.01
N ALA A 211 14.99 -0.59 0.53
CA ALA A 211 15.73 -0.50 -0.72
C ALA A 211 14.79 -0.32 -1.90
N VAL A 212 13.74 -1.15 -2.05
CA VAL A 212 12.73 -1.02 -3.10
C VAL A 212 12.10 0.37 -3.10
N LYS A 213 11.71 0.89 -1.94
CA LYS A 213 11.16 2.26 -1.81
C LYS A 213 12.14 3.33 -2.31
N ASN A 214 13.44 3.16 -2.07
CA ASN A 214 14.45 4.15 -2.44
C ASN A 214 14.90 4.03 -3.90
N THR A 215 14.88 2.81 -4.47
CA THR A 215 15.33 2.54 -5.84
C THR A 215 14.21 2.54 -6.86
N GLN A 216 12.95 2.37 -6.44
CA GLN A 216 11.83 2.41 -7.37
C GLN A 216 11.70 3.79 -8.02
N THR A 217 11.42 3.76 -9.31
CA THR A 217 11.21 4.95 -10.12
C THR A 217 9.76 5.44 -10.09
N TYR A 218 8.83 4.62 -9.57
CA TYR A 218 7.42 4.97 -9.42
C TYR A 218 7.19 5.71 -8.11
N ASN A 219 6.36 6.77 -8.14
CA ASN A 219 5.92 7.43 -6.90
C ASN A 219 4.66 6.78 -6.30
N VAL A 220 3.91 5.99 -7.08
CA VAL A 220 2.73 5.24 -6.62
C VAL A 220 3.08 4.37 -5.43
N GLY A 221 2.22 4.38 -4.41
CA GLY A 221 2.32 3.46 -3.29
C GLY A 221 3.63 3.57 -2.49
N LYS A 222 4.47 4.58 -2.77
CA LYS A 222 5.68 4.87 -2.00
C LYS A 222 5.35 5.20 -0.56
N ASN A 223 4.23 5.89 -0.33
CA ASN A 223 3.69 6.14 1.00
C ASN A 223 3.19 4.85 1.67
N THR A 224 2.59 3.92 0.92
CA THR A 224 2.18 2.60 1.41
C THR A 224 3.39 1.81 1.89
N LEU A 225 4.44 1.72 1.06
CA LEU A 225 5.71 1.08 1.43
C LEU A 225 6.41 1.80 2.59
N GLN A 226 6.38 3.14 2.59
CA GLN A 226 6.97 3.95 3.65
C GLN A 226 6.28 3.71 5.00
N ASN A 227 4.95 3.66 5.00
CA ASN A 227 4.15 3.37 6.18
C ASN A 227 4.39 1.93 6.66
N LEU A 228 4.49 0.97 5.73
CA LEU A 228 4.80 -0.42 6.06
C LEU A 228 6.18 -0.56 6.72
N VAL A 229 7.21 0.06 6.15
CA VAL A 229 8.57 0.02 6.72
C VAL A 229 8.64 0.78 8.04
N SER A 230 8.15 2.02 8.08
CA SER A 230 8.36 2.92 9.22
C SER A 230 7.41 2.66 10.38
N ASN A 231 6.14 2.36 10.09
CA ASN A 231 5.09 2.28 11.11
C ASN A 231 4.77 0.85 11.54
N GLU A 232 5.04 -0.15 10.69
CA GLU A 232 4.75 -1.55 11.00
C GLU A 232 6.03 -2.32 11.32
N ILE A 233 7.02 -2.33 10.43
CA ILE A 233 8.24 -3.13 10.63
C ILE A 233 9.12 -2.54 11.72
N ASN A 234 9.46 -1.24 11.63
CA ASN A 234 10.39 -0.63 12.58
C ASN A 234 9.82 -0.53 14.01
N ASN A 235 8.50 -0.38 14.16
CA ASN A 235 7.85 -0.31 15.47
C ASN A 235 7.73 -1.67 16.17
N HIS A 236 7.83 -2.76 15.41
CA HIS A 236 7.78 -4.13 15.92
C HIS A 236 9.12 -4.86 15.83
N LEU A 237 10.20 -4.13 15.50
CA LEU A 237 11.55 -4.64 15.61
C LEU A 237 11.85 -4.99 17.07
N CYS A 238 12.53 -6.11 17.32
CA CYS A 238 12.83 -6.62 18.66
C CYS A 238 11.60 -7.08 19.46
N SER A 239 10.49 -7.37 18.79
CA SER A 239 9.29 -7.96 19.39
C SER A 239 9.20 -9.48 19.15
N GLY A 240 10.21 -10.08 18.50
CA GLY A 240 10.31 -11.52 18.29
C GLY A 240 9.13 -12.09 17.52
N HIS A 241 8.65 -13.26 17.96
CA HIS A 241 7.55 -13.98 17.32
C HIS A 241 6.26 -13.15 17.18
N GLU A 242 5.89 -12.37 18.21
CA GLU A 242 4.64 -11.60 18.21
C GLU A 242 4.68 -10.45 17.21
N GLY A 243 5.84 -9.78 17.08
CA GLY A 243 6.06 -8.76 16.05
C GLY A 243 5.98 -9.36 14.65
N PHE A 244 6.67 -10.49 14.46
CA PHE A 244 6.69 -11.19 13.18
C PHE A 244 5.29 -11.67 12.76
N LYS A 245 4.51 -12.25 13.68
CA LYS A 245 3.13 -12.70 13.40
C LYS A 245 2.23 -11.55 12.94
N ARG A 246 2.30 -10.39 13.60
CA ARG A 246 1.54 -9.20 13.21
C ARG A 246 1.94 -8.69 11.84
N LEU A 247 3.25 -8.65 11.57
CA LEU A 247 3.76 -8.25 10.27
C LEU A 247 3.28 -9.21 9.18
N PHE A 248 3.31 -10.51 9.42
CA PHE A 248 2.90 -11.53 8.46
C PHE A 248 1.43 -11.40 8.03
N GLU A 249 0.54 -10.92 8.90
CA GLU A 249 -0.87 -10.69 8.59
C GLU A 249 -1.10 -9.41 7.76
N LYS A 250 -0.25 -8.39 7.90
CA LYS A 250 -0.38 -7.08 7.25
C LYS A 250 0.44 -6.96 5.96
N LEU A 251 1.66 -7.48 5.97
CA LEU A 251 2.64 -7.35 4.89
C LEU A 251 2.08 -7.78 3.52
N PRO A 252 1.43 -8.95 3.35
CA PRO A 252 0.89 -9.35 2.06
C PRO A 252 -0.17 -8.39 1.54
N LYS A 253 -1.03 -7.87 2.42
CA LYS A 253 -2.13 -6.96 2.06
C LYS A 253 -1.61 -5.61 1.57
N GLU A 254 -0.62 -5.05 2.26
CA GLU A 254 -0.02 -3.77 1.86
C GLU A 254 0.79 -3.89 0.56
N ILE A 255 1.51 -5.01 0.36
CA ILE A 255 2.19 -5.30 -0.91
C ILE A 255 1.19 -5.50 -2.04
N GLU A 256 0.10 -6.23 -1.81
CA GLU A 256 -0.96 -6.42 -2.79
C GLU A 256 -1.62 -5.09 -3.17
N LYS A 257 -1.90 -4.24 -2.18
CA LYS A 257 -2.43 -2.89 -2.40
C LYS A 257 -1.48 -2.04 -3.23
N TYR A 258 -0.20 -2.01 -2.88
CA TYR A 258 0.84 -1.33 -3.67
C TYR A 258 0.81 -1.79 -5.14
N ASN A 259 0.83 -3.10 -5.39
CA ASN A 259 0.82 -3.65 -6.75
C ASN A 259 -0.47 -3.30 -7.51
N ARG A 260 -1.62 -3.30 -6.81
CA ARG A 260 -2.92 -2.92 -7.37
C ARG A 260 -2.93 -1.45 -7.79
N ASP A 261 -2.41 -0.56 -6.94
CA ASP A 261 -2.38 0.88 -7.20
C ASP A 261 -1.48 1.19 -8.40
N VAL A 262 -0.28 0.57 -8.46
CA VAL A 262 0.63 0.70 -9.61
C VAL A 262 -0.03 0.22 -10.89
N LYS A 263 -0.68 -0.95 -10.85
CA LYS A 263 -1.36 -1.52 -12.01
C LYS A 263 -2.49 -0.60 -12.49
N LYS A 264 -3.34 -0.14 -11.57
CA LYS A 264 -4.49 0.70 -11.90
C LYS A 264 -4.07 1.97 -12.64
N GLN A 265 -3.04 2.68 -12.16
CA GLN A 265 -2.60 3.91 -12.82
C GLN A 265 -2.01 3.65 -14.22
N ASN A 266 -1.23 2.57 -14.36
CA ASN A 266 -0.73 2.17 -15.68
C ASN A 266 -1.88 1.83 -16.63
N ASP A 267 -2.88 1.08 -16.15
CA ASP A 267 -4.07 0.70 -16.92
C ASP A 267 -4.88 1.94 -17.32
N ASP A 268 -5.06 2.92 -16.42
CA ASP A 268 -5.78 4.16 -16.68
C ASP A 268 -5.11 4.99 -17.79
N ILE A 269 -3.78 5.18 -17.73
CA ILE A 269 -3.02 5.89 -18.76
C ILE A 269 -3.05 5.12 -20.10
N THR A 270 -2.82 3.81 -20.04
CA THR A 270 -2.83 2.93 -21.23
C THR A 270 -4.19 2.96 -21.92
N ALA A 271 -5.29 2.95 -21.17
CA ALA A 271 -6.63 3.01 -21.72
C ALA A 271 -6.89 4.33 -22.50
N LYS A 272 -6.39 5.47 -22.00
CA LYS A 272 -6.54 6.76 -22.72
C LYS A 272 -5.73 6.79 -24.01
N ILE A 273 -4.50 6.28 -23.98
CA ILE A 273 -3.63 6.20 -25.17
C ILE A 273 -4.23 5.26 -26.22
N ASN A 274 -4.61 4.05 -25.82
CA ASN A 274 -5.20 3.07 -26.74
C ASN A 274 -6.53 3.55 -27.34
N ASN A 275 -7.31 4.33 -26.58
CA ASN A 275 -8.54 4.91 -27.10
C ASN A 275 -8.26 5.90 -28.24
N LEU A 276 -7.28 6.80 -28.06
CA LEU A 276 -6.86 7.70 -29.13
C LEU A 276 -6.30 6.93 -30.33
N GLU A 277 -5.44 5.93 -30.11
CA GLU A 277 -4.87 5.10 -31.18
C GLU A 277 -5.96 4.41 -32.02
N MET A 278 -6.94 3.78 -31.36
CA MET A 278 -8.07 3.14 -32.04
C MET A 278 -8.88 4.12 -32.88
N GLN A 279 -9.11 5.33 -32.36
CA GLN A 279 -9.83 6.39 -33.05
C GLN A 279 -9.04 6.91 -34.26
N LEU A 280 -7.73 7.09 -34.12
CA LEU A 280 -6.84 7.49 -35.22
C LEU A 280 -6.80 6.44 -36.33
N ASN A 281 -6.71 5.15 -36.00
CA ASN A 281 -6.74 4.06 -36.99
C ASN A 281 -8.07 4.03 -37.75
N THR A 282 -9.19 4.13 -37.04
CA THR A 282 -10.54 4.19 -37.64
C THR A 282 -10.66 5.37 -38.62
N MET A 283 -10.06 6.50 -38.26
CA MET A 283 -10.09 7.70 -39.08
C MET A 283 -9.17 7.61 -40.29
N ASN A 284 -7.99 7.02 -40.14
CA ASN A 284 -7.08 6.76 -41.24
C ASN A 284 -7.75 5.91 -42.32
N ASP A 285 -8.53 4.89 -41.92
CA ASP A 285 -9.32 4.06 -42.84
C ASP A 285 -10.42 4.86 -43.54
N LYS A 286 -11.15 5.70 -42.79
CA LYS A 286 -12.22 6.58 -43.34
C LYS A 286 -11.66 7.57 -44.36
N VAL A 287 -10.54 8.24 -44.04
CA VAL A 287 -9.88 9.21 -44.93
C VAL A 287 -9.31 8.51 -46.16
N SER A 288 -8.70 7.33 -45.99
CA SER A 288 -8.18 6.55 -47.11
C SER A 288 -9.27 6.20 -48.14
N LYS A 289 -10.49 5.88 -47.70
CA LYS A 289 -11.64 5.62 -48.59
C LYS A 289 -12.10 6.84 -49.37
N VAL A 290 -11.99 8.03 -48.80
CA VAL A 290 -12.26 9.29 -49.54
C VAL A 290 -11.19 9.51 -50.61
N LEU A 291 -9.94 9.14 -50.30
CA LEU A 291 -8.79 9.25 -51.19
C LEU A 291 -8.66 8.11 -52.22
N GLU A 292 -9.42 7.02 -52.12
CA GLU A 292 -9.39 5.93 -53.13
C GLU A 292 -9.71 6.42 -54.56
N ASN A 293 -10.34 7.59 -54.70
CA ASN A 293 -10.63 8.23 -55.97
C ASN A 293 -9.67 9.38 -56.34
N ASP A 294 -8.75 9.77 -55.46
CA ASP A 294 -7.70 10.79 -55.69
C ASP A 294 -6.31 10.15 -55.55
N ALA A 295 -5.66 9.94 -56.69
CA ALA A 295 -4.41 9.20 -56.87
C ALA A 295 -3.16 9.86 -56.25
N VAL A 296 -3.16 10.15 -54.95
CA VAL A 296 -2.00 10.71 -54.23
C VAL A 296 -1.45 9.77 -53.15
N SER A 297 -2.20 8.77 -52.67
CA SER A 297 -1.66 7.75 -51.75
C SER A 297 -1.09 6.55 -52.51
N GLY A 298 0.23 6.37 -52.43
CA GLY A 298 0.96 5.33 -53.13
C GLY A 298 0.63 3.93 -52.62
N THR A 299 0.17 3.06 -53.52
CA THR A 299 0.72 1.70 -53.81
C THR A 299 -0.14 0.95 -54.83
N THR A 300 -1.35 1.43 -55.16
CA THR A 300 -2.16 0.88 -56.26
C THR A 300 -2.66 2.00 -57.17
N LYS A 301 -1.92 2.26 -58.26
CA LYS A 301 -2.45 2.95 -59.44
C LYS A 301 -3.55 2.08 -60.06
N LYS A 302 -4.79 2.17 -59.58
CA LYS A 302 -5.93 1.89 -60.45
C LYS A 302 -6.01 3.05 -61.44
N SER A 303 -5.88 2.74 -62.72
CA SER A 303 -6.02 3.68 -63.82
C SER A 303 -7.28 4.52 -63.62
N VAL A 304 -7.12 5.83 -63.51
CA VAL A 304 -8.21 6.80 -63.47
C VAL A 304 -8.95 6.70 -64.80
N GLN A 305 -10.03 5.92 -64.86
CA GLN A 305 -11.11 6.24 -65.78
C GLN A 305 -11.60 7.63 -65.38
N ALA A 306 -11.77 8.53 -66.34
CA ALA A 306 -12.34 9.85 -66.08
C ALA A 306 -13.75 9.65 -65.53
N VAL A 307 -13.87 9.60 -64.20
CA VAL A 307 -15.14 9.50 -63.52
C VAL A 307 -15.76 10.88 -63.61
N THR A 308 -16.84 10.99 -64.37
CA THR A 308 -17.71 12.15 -64.33
C THR A 308 -18.37 12.16 -62.96
N TYR A 309 -17.84 12.94 -62.02
CA TYR A 309 -18.48 13.11 -60.71
C TYR A 309 -19.81 13.85 -60.88
N SER A 310 -20.91 13.23 -60.44
CA SER A 310 -22.17 13.97 -60.32
C SER A 310 -22.07 14.97 -59.17
N GLU A 311 -22.89 16.01 -59.21
CA GLU A 311 -22.98 17.02 -58.13
C GLU A 311 -23.23 16.37 -56.76
N GLU A 312 -24.07 15.34 -56.70
CA GLU A 312 -24.34 14.57 -55.47
C GLU A 312 -23.10 13.86 -54.91
N HIS A 313 -22.22 13.31 -55.76
CA HIS A 313 -21.01 12.64 -55.28
C HIS A 313 -20.05 13.65 -54.62
N VAL A 314 -19.93 14.85 -55.18
CA VAL A 314 -19.10 15.92 -54.62
C VAL A 314 -19.70 16.44 -53.31
N GLU A 315 -21.02 16.62 -53.26
CA GLU A 315 -21.71 17.07 -52.04
C GLU A 315 -21.58 16.04 -50.90
N TYR A 316 -21.74 14.75 -51.21
CA TYR A 316 -21.55 13.67 -50.24
C TYR A 316 -20.11 13.60 -49.73
N ALA A 317 -19.11 13.76 -50.61
CA ALA A 317 -17.70 13.81 -50.22
C ALA A 317 -17.41 14.97 -49.25
N VAL A 318 -17.95 16.16 -49.52
CA VAL A 318 -17.80 17.33 -48.63
C VAL A 318 -18.45 17.07 -47.27
N ILE A 319 -19.63 16.46 -47.23
CA ILE A 319 -20.31 16.11 -45.97
C ILE A 319 -19.46 15.13 -45.15
N ASN A 320 -18.95 14.07 -45.79
CA ASN A 320 -18.12 13.06 -45.12
C ASN A 320 -16.82 13.64 -44.57
N ILE A 321 -16.10 14.44 -45.37
CA ILE A 321 -14.85 15.09 -44.92
C ILE A 321 -15.11 15.97 -43.69
N ARG A 322 -16.19 16.76 -43.71
CA ARG A 322 -16.55 17.58 -42.54
C ARG A 322 -16.92 16.75 -41.31
N GLN A 323 -17.55 15.60 -41.51
CA GLN A 323 -17.89 14.71 -40.42
C GLN A 323 -16.62 14.06 -39.83
N TYR A 324 -15.71 13.59 -40.69
CA TYR A 324 -14.44 12.99 -40.24
C TYR A 324 -13.54 14.01 -39.53
N LEU A 325 -13.50 15.25 -40.03
CA LEU A 325 -12.80 16.34 -39.34
C LEU A 325 -13.39 16.61 -37.95
N ARG A 326 -14.73 16.67 -37.83
CA ARG A 326 -15.40 16.83 -36.54
C ARG A 326 -15.11 15.68 -35.59
N ASP A 327 -15.16 14.44 -36.08
CA ASP A 327 -14.80 13.25 -35.30
C ASP A 327 -13.34 13.35 -34.81
N CYS A 328 -12.41 13.80 -35.67
CA CYS A 328 -11.01 14.01 -35.33
C CYS A 328 -10.83 15.01 -34.19
N GLN A 329 -11.43 16.19 -34.35
CA GLN A 329 -11.35 17.29 -33.39
C GLN A 329 -11.92 16.85 -32.05
N TYR A 330 -13.12 16.25 -32.05
CA TYR A 330 -13.75 15.73 -30.84
C TYR A 330 -12.87 14.71 -30.09
N ASN A 331 -12.26 13.76 -30.81
CA ASN A 331 -11.41 12.75 -30.20
C ASN A 331 -10.10 13.36 -29.65
N ALA A 332 -9.50 14.28 -30.40
CA ALA A 332 -8.30 14.99 -29.98
C ALA A 332 -8.56 15.87 -28.75
N ASP A 333 -9.68 16.59 -28.72
CA ASP A 333 -10.12 17.41 -27.58
C ASP A 333 -10.33 16.54 -26.35
N ARG A 334 -11.04 15.41 -26.48
CA ARG A 334 -11.22 14.48 -25.36
C ARG A 334 -9.90 13.93 -24.82
N PHE A 335 -8.91 13.69 -25.67
CA PHE A 335 -7.58 13.30 -25.22
C PHE A 335 -6.89 14.46 -24.50
N ASN A 336 -6.91 15.65 -25.08
CA ASN A 336 -6.29 16.86 -24.50
C ASN A 336 -6.93 17.22 -23.14
N GLU A 337 -8.25 17.10 -23.00
CA GLU A 337 -8.98 17.26 -21.74
C GLU A 337 -8.62 16.18 -20.72
N ALA A 338 -8.48 14.93 -21.16
CA ALA A 338 -8.08 13.83 -20.28
C ALA A 338 -6.66 14.03 -19.73
N PHE A 339 -5.77 14.64 -20.53
CA PHE A 339 -4.39 14.96 -20.19
C PHE A 339 -4.18 16.45 -19.86
N ASP A 340 -5.23 17.17 -19.46
CA ASP A 340 -5.10 18.52 -18.91
C ASP A 340 -4.53 18.45 -17.49
N LEU A 341 -3.21 18.33 -17.40
CA LEU A 341 -2.50 18.12 -16.14
C LEU A 341 -2.55 19.34 -15.19
N GLU A 342 -3.05 20.48 -15.65
CA GLU A 342 -3.27 21.65 -14.79
C GLU A 342 -4.58 21.53 -14.02
N GLN A 343 -5.63 21.01 -14.67
CA GLN A 343 -6.96 20.87 -14.09
C GLN A 343 -7.23 19.47 -13.51
N ARG A 344 -6.65 18.42 -14.09
CA ARG A 344 -6.87 17.01 -13.73
C ARG A 344 -5.75 16.50 -12.83
N LEU A 345 -5.88 16.78 -11.53
CA LEU A 345 -4.92 16.35 -10.51
C LEU A 345 -4.77 14.81 -10.42
N ASP A 346 -5.83 14.07 -10.70
CA ASP A 346 -5.82 12.60 -10.76
C ASP A 346 -4.90 12.09 -11.87
N MET A 347 -5.04 12.64 -13.09
CA MET A 347 -4.17 12.29 -14.22
C MET A 347 -2.75 12.82 -14.03
N GLN A 348 -2.61 14.03 -13.50
CA GLN A 348 -1.30 14.61 -13.16
C GLN A 348 -0.54 13.69 -12.19
N THR A 349 -1.22 13.19 -11.16
CA THR A 349 -0.63 12.24 -10.21
C THR A 349 -0.23 10.96 -10.94
N ALA A 350 -1.13 10.36 -11.73
CA ALA A 350 -0.84 9.13 -12.47
C ALA A 350 0.38 9.27 -13.42
N VAL A 351 0.49 10.40 -14.12
CA VAL A 351 1.63 10.68 -15.01
C VAL A 351 2.92 10.90 -14.21
N ASN A 352 2.86 11.67 -13.11
CA ASN A 352 4.02 11.92 -12.24
C ASN A 352 4.51 10.68 -11.51
N ASP A 353 3.61 9.72 -11.34
CA ASP A 353 3.83 8.45 -10.68
C ASP A 353 4.53 7.42 -11.55
N LEU A 354 4.53 7.60 -12.89
CA LEU A 354 5.33 6.80 -13.81
C LEU A 354 6.83 6.97 -13.55
N ASN A 355 7.61 5.99 -14.02
CA ASN A 355 9.06 6.15 -14.09
C ASN A 355 9.44 7.37 -14.95
N SER A 356 10.57 8.00 -14.63
CA SER A 356 10.97 9.29 -15.20
C SER A 356 11.03 9.30 -16.73
N LYS A 357 11.46 8.20 -17.35
CA LYS A 357 11.52 8.07 -18.80
C LYS A 357 10.11 8.04 -19.39
N LEU A 358 9.26 7.12 -18.94
CA LEU A 358 7.87 7.02 -19.43
C LEU A 358 7.08 8.30 -19.18
N ARG A 359 7.24 8.93 -18.01
CA ARG A 359 6.63 10.23 -17.72
C ARG A 359 7.01 11.26 -18.78
N ASN A 360 8.30 11.39 -19.07
CA ASN A 360 8.78 12.35 -20.06
C ASN A 360 8.23 12.01 -21.47
N ASP A 361 8.23 10.73 -21.85
CA ASP A 361 7.70 10.28 -23.14
C ASP A 361 6.21 10.62 -23.27
N VAL A 362 5.41 10.36 -22.23
CA VAL A 362 3.98 10.74 -22.17
C VAL A 362 3.82 12.25 -22.26
N LEU A 363 4.60 13.04 -21.52
CA LEU A 363 4.53 14.51 -21.56
C LEU A 363 4.91 15.10 -22.92
N VAL A 364 5.86 14.49 -23.62
CA VAL A 364 6.23 14.90 -24.98
C VAL A 364 5.11 14.55 -25.95
N ALA A 365 4.56 13.34 -25.85
CA ALA A 365 3.46 12.89 -26.70
C ALA A 365 2.20 13.75 -26.50
N THR A 366 1.82 14.08 -25.27
CA THR A 366 0.64 14.92 -25.00
C THR A 366 0.82 16.34 -25.55
N LYS A 367 2.02 16.91 -25.43
CA LYS A 367 2.34 18.20 -26.06
C LYS A 367 2.28 18.13 -27.58
N ALA A 368 2.78 17.05 -28.18
CA ALA A 368 2.72 16.85 -29.62
C ALA A 368 1.27 16.72 -30.11
N VAL A 369 0.44 15.93 -29.42
CA VAL A 369 -0.99 15.81 -29.75
C VAL A 369 -1.67 17.17 -29.66
N LYS A 370 -1.49 17.92 -28.56
CA LYS A 370 -2.04 19.28 -28.42
C LYS A 370 -1.62 20.22 -29.55
N HIS A 371 -0.34 20.19 -29.93
CA HIS A 371 0.19 20.98 -31.05
C HIS A 371 -0.46 20.58 -32.38
N GLU A 372 -0.53 19.28 -32.69
CA GLU A 372 -1.13 18.82 -33.95
C GLU A 372 -2.65 19.03 -33.99
N THR A 373 -3.36 19.00 -32.84
CA THR A 373 -4.78 19.40 -32.77
C THR A 373 -4.95 20.84 -33.23
N GLN A 374 -4.19 21.78 -32.66
CA GLN A 374 -4.26 23.20 -33.01
C GLN A 374 -3.88 23.44 -34.47
N ARG A 375 -2.84 22.76 -34.95
CA ARG A 375 -2.39 22.86 -36.34
C ARG A 375 -3.47 22.34 -37.31
N LEU A 376 -4.12 21.22 -37.00
CA LEU A 376 -5.20 20.67 -37.81
C LEU A 376 -6.39 21.64 -37.89
N GLU A 377 -6.79 22.25 -36.78
CA GLU A 377 -7.87 23.25 -36.75
C GLU A 377 -7.57 24.44 -37.66
N GLN A 378 -6.35 24.99 -37.56
CA GLN A 378 -5.93 26.14 -38.37
C GLN A 378 -5.89 25.79 -39.86
N LEU A 379 -5.32 24.63 -40.21
CA LEU A 379 -5.27 24.17 -41.60
C LEU A 379 -6.66 23.90 -42.15
N ALA A 380 -7.52 23.22 -41.40
CA ALA A 380 -8.88 22.92 -41.83
C ALA A 380 -9.71 24.20 -42.06
N GLN A 381 -9.56 25.21 -41.19
CA GLN A 381 -10.21 26.49 -41.37
C GLN A 381 -9.72 27.20 -42.64
N LYS A 382 -8.40 27.22 -42.86
CA LYS A 382 -7.80 27.82 -44.06
C LYS A 382 -8.29 27.14 -45.34
N GLU A 383 -8.21 25.81 -45.42
CA GLU A 383 -8.65 25.03 -46.59
C GLU A 383 -10.16 25.24 -46.86
N TRP A 384 -10.96 25.38 -45.81
CA TRP A 384 -12.38 25.68 -45.94
C TRP A 384 -12.64 27.08 -46.51
N ASP A 385 -11.84 28.07 -46.11
CA ASP A 385 -11.90 29.43 -46.65
C ASP A 385 -11.46 29.49 -48.12
N ASP A 386 -10.37 28.79 -48.47
CA ASP A 386 -9.87 28.67 -49.84
C ASP A 386 -10.91 27.98 -50.74
N TYR A 387 -11.54 26.91 -50.28
CA TYR A 387 -12.64 26.25 -51.01
C TYR A 387 -13.83 27.18 -51.25
N LYS A 388 -14.27 27.93 -50.23
CA LYS A 388 -15.38 28.90 -50.38
C LYS A 388 -15.01 30.00 -51.38
N TYR A 389 -13.77 30.48 -51.35
CA TYR A 389 -13.28 31.49 -52.29
C TYR A 389 -13.26 30.97 -53.73
N MET A 390 -12.73 29.77 -53.95
CA MET A 390 -12.72 29.11 -55.25
C MET A 390 -14.15 28.93 -55.79
N LYS A 391 -15.07 28.40 -54.97
CA LYS A 391 -16.48 28.20 -55.34
C LYS A 391 -17.15 29.51 -55.78
N ARG A 392 -16.92 30.61 -55.05
CA ARG A 392 -17.45 31.94 -55.40
C ARG A 392 -16.87 32.45 -56.71
N THR A 393 -15.56 32.32 -56.88
CA THR A 393 -14.86 32.78 -58.09
C THR A 393 -15.39 32.05 -59.31
N VAL A 394 -15.42 30.72 -59.29
CA VAL A 394 -15.94 29.89 -60.40
C VAL A 394 -17.38 30.27 -60.75
N ARG A 395 -18.25 30.45 -59.75
CA ARG A 395 -19.64 30.88 -59.98
C ARG A 395 -19.69 32.23 -60.69
N ALA A 396 -18.94 33.21 -60.22
CA ALA A 396 -18.90 34.55 -60.82
C ALA A 396 -18.38 34.51 -62.27
N THR A 397 -17.33 33.74 -62.57
CA THR A 397 -16.82 33.60 -63.94
C THR A 397 -17.85 32.94 -64.85
N MET A 398 -18.55 31.90 -64.37
CA MET A 398 -19.60 31.22 -65.14
C MET A 398 -20.81 32.13 -65.41
N GLU A 399 -21.21 32.94 -64.43
CA GLU A 399 -22.28 33.94 -64.60
C GLU A 399 -21.88 35.01 -65.62
N SER A 400 -20.64 35.51 -65.56
CA SER A 400 -20.10 36.46 -66.53
C SER A 400 -20.02 35.86 -67.95
N LEU A 401 -19.59 34.61 -68.06
CA LEU A 401 -19.52 33.89 -69.33
C LEU A 401 -20.92 33.71 -69.93
N LYS A 402 -21.90 33.30 -69.10
CA LYS A 402 -23.30 33.17 -69.50
C LYS A 402 -23.86 34.49 -70.05
N LEU A 403 -23.60 35.61 -69.36
CA LEU A 403 -24.03 36.93 -69.82
C LEU A 403 -23.36 37.32 -71.15
N SER A 404 -22.06 37.06 -71.28
CA SER A 404 -21.29 37.38 -72.49
C SER A 404 -21.76 36.56 -73.69
N VAL A 405 -21.92 35.25 -73.52
CA VAL A 405 -22.43 34.35 -74.58
C VAL A 405 -23.85 34.73 -74.98
N ASN A 406 -24.75 34.97 -74.02
CA ASN A 406 -26.11 35.38 -74.32
C ASN A 406 -26.17 36.74 -75.04
N GLY A 407 -25.30 37.68 -74.65
CA GLY A 407 -25.16 38.97 -75.31
C GLY A 407 -24.72 38.83 -76.77
N GLU A 408 -23.68 38.04 -77.02
CA GLU A 408 -23.15 37.80 -78.36
C GLU A 408 -24.16 37.06 -79.25
N VAL A 409 -24.80 36.00 -78.73
CA VAL A 409 -25.85 35.28 -79.45
C VAL A 409 -27.01 36.21 -79.82
N LYS A 410 -27.45 37.06 -78.88
CA LYS A 410 -28.51 38.03 -79.16
C LYS A 410 -28.11 39.00 -80.27
N TYR A 411 -26.90 39.56 -80.19
CA TYR A 411 -26.39 40.47 -81.22
C TYR A 411 -26.35 39.81 -82.60
N GLN A 412 -25.81 38.59 -82.70
CA GLN A 412 -25.73 37.86 -83.96
C GLN A 412 -27.12 37.52 -84.53
N VAL A 413 -28.06 37.13 -83.68
CA VAL A 413 -29.45 36.86 -84.10
C VAL A 413 -30.14 38.14 -84.57
N ASP A 414 -29.98 39.26 -83.86
CA ASP A 414 -30.56 40.55 -84.24
C ASP A 414 -30.00 41.05 -85.58
N GLU A 415 -28.69 40.93 -85.81
CA GLU A 415 -28.05 41.25 -87.08
C GLU A 415 -28.53 40.35 -88.23
N LEU A 416 -28.68 39.04 -87.99
CA LEU A 416 -29.21 38.11 -88.98
C LEU A 416 -30.66 38.47 -89.35
N VAL A 417 -31.51 38.74 -88.36
CA VAL A 417 -32.91 39.13 -88.56
C VAL A 417 -33.00 40.45 -89.32
N LYS A 418 -32.14 41.42 -89.03
CA LYS A 418 -32.08 42.70 -89.75
C LYS A 418 -31.73 42.49 -91.22
N LYS A 419 -30.66 41.74 -91.52
CA LYS A 419 -30.27 41.41 -92.90
C LYS A 419 -31.36 40.66 -93.65
N LEU A 420 -32.05 39.73 -92.97
CA LEU A 420 -33.18 39.01 -93.56
C LEU A 420 -34.33 39.96 -93.91
N LYS A 421 -34.70 40.88 -93.00
CA LYS A 421 -35.74 41.89 -93.26
C LYS A 421 -35.37 42.77 -94.44
N GLU A 422 -34.15 43.27 -94.50
CA GLU A 422 -33.65 44.08 -95.62
C GLU A 422 -33.79 43.33 -96.96
N LYS A 423 -33.38 42.06 -97.01
CA LYS A 423 -33.52 41.22 -98.20
C LYS A 423 -34.97 40.94 -98.60
N VAL A 424 -35.86 40.70 -97.63
CA VAL A 424 -37.29 40.51 -97.88
C VAL A 424 -37.94 41.80 -98.38
N THR A 425 -37.57 42.95 -97.85
CA THR A 425 -38.03 44.25 -98.35
C THR A 425 -37.54 44.52 -99.76
N GLU A 426 -36.28 44.20 -100.08
CA GLU A 426 -35.73 44.29 -101.44
C GLU A 426 -36.52 43.41 -102.42
N MET A 427 -36.78 42.14 -102.05
CA MET A 427 -37.62 41.24 -102.85
C MET A 427 -39.04 41.79 -103.04
N LYS A 428 -39.65 42.32 -101.98
CA LYS A 428 -40.99 42.93 -102.06
C LYS A 428 -41.02 44.12 -103.03
N ASN A 429 -40.05 45.02 -102.91
CA ASN A 429 -39.94 46.21 -103.77
C ASN A 429 -39.72 45.83 -105.25
N ASN A 430 -39.10 44.67 -105.53
CA ASN A 430 -38.97 44.16 -106.89
C ASN A 430 -40.26 43.49 -107.40
N LEU A 431 -41.08 42.92 -106.52
CA LEU A 431 -42.35 42.27 -106.87
C LEU A 431 -43.51 43.25 -107.07
N GLU A 432 -43.54 44.38 -106.36
CA GLU A 432 -44.60 45.39 -106.49
C GLU A 432 -44.75 45.95 -107.92
N PRO A 433 -43.66 46.39 -108.61
CA PRO A 433 -43.74 46.84 -110.00
C PRO A 433 -44.20 45.74 -110.95
N ILE A 434 -43.78 44.49 -110.72
CA ILE A 434 -44.20 43.34 -111.53
C ILE A 434 -45.71 43.13 -111.39
N ARG A 435 -46.24 43.19 -110.16
CA ARG A 435 -47.67 43.11 -109.87
C ARG A 435 -48.43 44.24 -110.56
N ASP A 436 -47.95 45.48 -110.43
CA ASP A 436 -48.62 46.66 -110.98
C ASP A 436 -48.68 46.59 -112.52
N ASN A 437 -47.56 46.22 -113.17
CA ASN A 437 -47.53 45.97 -114.61
C ASN A 437 -48.48 44.84 -115.04
N LEU A 438 -48.53 43.71 -114.32
CA LEU A 438 -49.46 42.61 -114.61
C LEU A 438 -50.93 43.03 -114.46
N GLY A 439 -51.24 43.93 -113.53
CA GLY A 439 -52.57 44.50 -113.33
C GLY A 439 -53.04 45.41 -114.45
N GLU A 440 -52.13 46.00 -115.25
CA GLU A 440 -52.49 46.76 -116.45
C GLU A 440 -52.90 45.87 -117.63
N TYR A 441 -52.57 44.57 -117.60
CA TYR A 441 -52.90 43.60 -118.65
C TYR A 441 -54.17 42.77 -118.39
N ILE A 442 -54.83 42.99 -117.25
CA ILE A 442 -56.13 42.41 -116.88
C ILE A 442 -57.17 43.53 -116.90
#